data_AF-A0A814WKA4-F1
#
_entry.id   AF-A0A814WKA4-F1
#
_cell.length_a   1.000
_cell.length_b   1.000
_cell.length_c   1.000
_cell.angle_alpha   90.00
_cell.angle_beta   90.00
_cell.angle_gamma   90.00
#
_symmetry.space_group_name_H-M   'P 1'
#
loop_
_entity.id
_entity.type
_entity.pdbx_description
1 polymer ?
#
loop_
_entity_poly.entity_id
_entity_poly.type
_entity_poly.pdbx_seq_one_letter_code
_entity_poly.pdbx_strand_id
1 'polypeptide(L)'
;PTNDWTTLFQLLVEDNSYQGMAIGRSFYEQCLPSNSLSIGFSSTSINWLSKIPCTITNHRFYTFANEKEREAFKHQSKLDFDAFIENRSRELVPGGILILNIPSTDHQGIVSTAFYCDHVYTCAKLLFNEQELSDLTIPLYCRSLSECVDHALFDRCSLQLIKAESGQVNGPFFEQLQKGQLTLDEFIKIMTKTLQCAFESSIRRALEINGRSKEEIDQLLIEFWSLYEEKLKEKSHSIVTDNPLACSKFCGNCQKSPDYRTNEKLKAIIDRQEHKFYYYVDKNLQQQLPPSVFKQISSNSNLPENSQYLTNSTSQNQSNNSSNTISLHEFFQVTYWNDRIKGTYPNLIGLEFLSIRYGYVSSQLIVCDKLLSVDGFLHGGAIVGLADATCGCGCLASLPSGATTLTTIELKTNFLGKGKSSNVLKCEAKLIHGGKTTQIWDAQITDLKTKKLIAIFRCTELLVYSESSEKK
;
A
#
# COMPACT_ATOMS: atom_id res chain seq x y z
N PRO A 1 -13.03 -14.58 8.56
CA PRO A 1 -12.85 -15.77 9.43
C PRO A 1 -12.48 -17.06 8.69
N THR A 2 -13.10 -17.33 7.54
CA THR A 2 -13.06 -18.61 6.81
C THR A 2 -11.84 -18.83 5.91
N ASN A 3 -10.80 -18.00 5.99
CA ASN A 3 -9.57 -18.18 5.23
C ASN A 3 -8.81 -19.43 5.72
N ASP A 4 -8.08 -20.10 4.84
CA ASP A 4 -7.20 -21.21 5.22
C ASP A 4 -5.90 -20.69 5.86
N TRP A 5 -5.99 -20.41 7.15
CA TRP A 5 -4.84 -19.97 7.93
C TRP A 5 -3.81 -21.08 8.15
N THR A 6 -4.22 -22.35 8.07
CA THR A 6 -3.33 -23.50 8.31
C THR A 6 -2.25 -23.55 7.25
N THR A 7 -2.64 -23.51 5.97
CA THR A 7 -1.67 -23.49 4.86
C THR A 7 -0.77 -22.26 4.91
N LEU A 8 -1.33 -21.08 5.25
CA LEU A 8 -0.51 -19.87 5.44
C LEU A 8 0.59 -20.07 6.48
N PHE A 9 0.24 -20.54 7.69
CA PHE A 9 1.22 -20.71 8.75
C PHE A 9 2.23 -21.83 8.46
N GLN A 10 1.85 -22.89 7.75
CA GLN A 10 2.79 -23.91 7.28
C GLN A 10 3.89 -23.31 6.39
N LEU A 11 3.54 -22.39 5.50
CA LEU A 11 4.51 -21.69 4.64
C LEU A 11 5.38 -20.70 5.42
N LEU A 12 4.83 -20.04 6.46
CA LEU A 12 5.57 -19.05 7.25
C LEU A 12 6.58 -19.68 8.22
N VAL A 13 6.36 -20.91 8.68
CA VAL A 13 7.24 -21.62 9.64
C VAL A 13 8.67 -21.84 9.10
N GLU A 14 8.86 -21.76 7.78
CA GLU A 14 10.18 -21.91 7.16
C GLU A 14 11.09 -20.68 7.34
N ASP A 15 10.55 -19.52 7.74
CA ASP A 15 11.30 -18.28 7.91
C ASP A 15 11.21 -17.74 9.35
N ASN A 16 12.37 -17.67 10.03
CA ASN A 16 12.48 -17.20 11.42
C ASN A 16 12.80 -15.69 11.55
N SER A 17 12.83 -14.94 10.44
CA SER A 17 13.14 -13.51 10.43
C SER A 17 11.97 -12.61 10.86
N TYR A 18 10.77 -13.17 10.97
CA TYR A 18 9.56 -12.47 11.39
C TYR A 18 8.63 -13.36 12.22
N GLN A 19 7.64 -12.74 12.87
CA GLN A 19 6.55 -13.46 13.53
C GLN A 19 5.27 -13.29 12.72
N GLY A 20 4.63 -14.42 12.36
CA GLY A 20 3.34 -14.42 11.69
C GLY A 20 2.17 -14.33 12.69
N MET A 21 1.18 -13.50 12.37
CA MET A 21 -0.10 -13.44 13.08
C MET A 21 -1.24 -13.34 12.07
N ALA A 22 -2.38 -13.95 12.38
CA ALA A 22 -3.58 -13.91 11.54
C ALA A 22 -4.75 -13.27 12.28
N ILE A 23 -5.51 -12.43 11.58
CA ILE A 23 -6.71 -11.76 12.11
C ILE A 23 -7.90 -12.14 11.24
N GLY A 24 -8.75 -13.02 11.76
CA GLY A 24 -9.90 -13.58 11.05
C GLY A 24 -11.10 -12.65 10.89
N ARG A 25 -10.93 -11.33 10.79
CA ARG A 25 -12.02 -10.34 10.71
C ARG A 25 -12.11 -9.67 9.33
N SER A 26 -13.26 -9.07 9.03
CA SER A 26 -13.40 -8.28 7.80
C SER A 26 -12.50 -7.06 7.86
N PHE A 27 -11.78 -6.77 6.77
CA PHE A 27 -11.00 -5.53 6.65
C PHE A 27 -11.89 -4.29 6.44
N TYR A 28 -13.20 -4.44 6.30
CA TYR A 28 -14.14 -3.31 6.38
C TYR A 28 -14.44 -2.88 7.83
N GLU A 29 -13.84 -3.56 8.80
CA GLU A 29 -13.82 -3.20 10.22
C GLU A 29 -12.38 -2.88 10.66
N GLN A 30 -12.23 -2.39 11.89
CA GLN A 30 -10.93 -2.28 12.54
C GLN A 30 -10.40 -3.68 12.91
N CYS A 31 -9.23 -4.02 12.36
CA CYS A 31 -8.52 -5.27 12.54
C CYS A 31 -7.41 -5.15 13.58
N LEU A 32 -6.76 -3.99 13.68
CA LEU A 32 -5.59 -3.77 14.53
C LEU A 32 -5.88 -2.70 15.60
N PRO A 33 -5.14 -2.70 16.73
CA PRO A 33 -5.17 -1.57 17.65
C PRO A 33 -4.80 -0.26 16.95
N SER A 34 -5.33 0.86 17.41
CA SER A 34 -4.95 2.16 16.86
C SER A 34 -3.45 2.44 17.02
N ASN A 35 -2.84 3.10 16.05
CA ASN A 35 -1.40 3.42 16.04
C ASN A 35 -0.49 2.20 16.23
N SER A 36 -0.75 1.11 15.50
CA SER A 36 0.05 -0.12 15.56
C SER A 36 0.58 -0.59 14.20
N LEU A 37 0.05 -0.06 13.10
CA LEU A 37 0.43 -0.45 11.74
C LEU A 37 1.45 0.53 11.15
N SER A 38 2.69 0.09 10.96
CA SER A 38 3.71 0.90 10.28
C SER A 38 3.55 0.90 8.75
N ILE A 39 3.29 -0.28 8.18
CA ILE A 39 3.12 -0.47 6.74
C ILE A 39 1.89 -1.36 6.53
N GLY A 40 0.85 -0.81 5.91
CA GLY A 40 -0.29 -1.55 5.40
C GLY A 40 -0.08 -1.90 3.93
N PHE A 41 -0.37 -3.15 3.55
CA PHE A 41 -0.39 -3.58 2.16
C PHE A 41 -1.67 -4.35 1.88
N SER A 42 -2.35 -4.03 0.77
CA SER A 42 -3.49 -4.81 0.29
C SER A 42 -3.42 -4.92 -1.22
N SER A 43 -3.53 -6.13 -1.74
CA SER A 43 -3.54 -6.41 -3.17
C SER A 43 -4.79 -7.20 -3.53
N THR A 44 -5.47 -6.78 -4.60
CA THR A 44 -6.59 -7.52 -5.23
C THR A 44 -7.67 -7.98 -4.25
N SER A 45 -7.93 -7.18 -3.21
CA SER A 45 -8.84 -7.51 -2.11
C SER A 45 -10.02 -6.53 -2.01
N ILE A 46 -9.78 -5.23 -2.12
CA ILE A 46 -10.77 -4.17 -1.84
C ILE A 46 -11.81 -4.01 -2.98
N ASN A 47 -11.64 -4.75 -4.07
CA ASN A 47 -12.66 -4.94 -5.11
C ASN A 47 -13.82 -5.86 -4.66
N TRP A 48 -13.61 -6.70 -3.63
CA TRP A 48 -14.66 -7.57 -3.08
C TRP A 48 -15.55 -6.81 -2.11
N LEU A 49 -16.84 -6.74 -2.37
CA LEU A 49 -17.80 -5.98 -1.55
C LEU A 49 -18.12 -6.68 -0.23
N SER A 50 -18.45 -5.89 0.79
CA SER A 50 -18.85 -6.39 2.11
C SER A 50 -20.18 -7.14 2.08
N LYS A 51 -21.05 -6.82 1.11
CA LYS A 51 -22.34 -7.47 0.87
C LYS A 51 -22.79 -7.32 -0.59
N ILE A 52 -23.74 -8.17 -0.99
CA ILE A 52 -24.45 -8.06 -2.27
C ILE A 52 -25.51 -6.96 -2.13
N PRO A 53 -25.46 -5.86 -2.91
CA PRO A 53 -26.41 -4.76 -2.79
C PRO A 53 -27.76 -5.05 -3.46
N CYS A 54 -27.75 -5.79 -4.57
CA CYS A 54 -28.95 -6.29 -5.24
C CYS A 54 -28.59 -7.50 -6.12
N THR A 55 -29.60 -8.30 -6.48
CA THR A 55 -29.46 -9.34 -7.50
C THR A 55 -29.29 -8.69 -8.87
N ILE A 56 -28.36 -9.22 -9.67
CA ILE A 56 -28.16 -8.77 -11.06
C ILE A 56 -29.06 -9.62 -11.96
N THR A 57 -29.96 -9.01 -12.74
CA THR A 57 -30.97 -9.78 -13.49
C THR A 57 -30.39 -10.46 -14.73
N ASN A 58 -29.65 -9.72 -15.55
CA ASN A 58 -29.22 -10.16 -16.89
C ASN A 58 -27.99 -11.10 -16.86
N HIS A 59 -27.23 -11.04 -15.77
CA HIS A 59 -25.96 -11.75 -15.56
C HIS A 59 -25.75 -11.93 -14.06
N ARG A 60 -24.57 -12.39 -13.60
CA ARG A 60 -24.21 -12.45 -12.16
C ARG A 60 -22.97 -11.64 -11.78
N PHE A 61 -22.52 -10.79 -12.69
CA PHE A 61 -21.34 -9.94 -12.52
C PHE A 61 -21.70 -8.50 -12.85
N TYR A 62 -21.29 -7.56 -12.01
CA TYR A 62 -21.66 -6.14 -12.12
C TYR A 62 -21.27 -5.53 -13.48
N THR A 63 -20.21 -6.03 -14.11
CA THR A 63 -19.74 -5.59 -15.43
C THR A 63 -20.82 -5.68 -16.51
N PHE A 64 -21.76 -6.63 -16.39
CA PHE A 64 -22.85 -6.87 -17.33
C PHE A 64 -24.22 -6.44 -16.78
N ALA A 65 -24.23 -5.79 -15.62
CA ALA A 65 -25.46 -5.32 -14.98
C ALA A 65 -26.06 -4.13 -15.74
N ASN A 66 -27.37 -3.94 -15.59
CA ASN A 66 -28.02 -2.73 -16.06
C ASN A 66 -27.57 -1.51 -15.23
N GLU A 67 -27.92 -0.31 -15.67
CA GLU A 67 -27.47 0.94 -15.04
C GLU A 67 -27.85 1.02 -13.55
N LYS A 68 -29.10 0.72 -13.21
CA LYS A 68 -29.61 0.79 -11.83
C LYS A 68 -28.87 -0.17 -10.89
N GLU A 69 -28.65 -1.41 -11.35
CA GLU A 69 -27.89 -2.42 -10.60
C GLU A 69 -26.42 -2.01 -10.45
N ARG A 70 -25.80 -1.53 -11.53
CA ARG A 70 -24.39 -1.09 -11.51
C ARG A 70 -24.19 0.07 -10.55
N GLU A 71 -25.12 1.02 -10.50
CA GLU A 71 -25.08 2.12 -9.54
C GLU A 71 -25.24 1.63 -8.09
N ALA A 72 -26.06 0.61 -7.83
CA ALA A 72 -26.16 0.01 -6.50
C ALA A 72 -24.83 -0.65 -6.06
N PHE A 73 -24.15 -1.34 -6.98
CA PHE A 73 -22.81 -1.91 -6.74
C PHE A 73 -21.75 -0.82 -6.52
N LYS A 74 -21.78 0.24 -7.34
CA LYS A 74 -20.91 1.40 -7.19
C LYS A 74 -21.09 2.07 -5.83
N HIS A 75 -22.34 2.28 -5.42
CA HIS A 75 -22.66 2.87 -4.13
C HIS A 75 -22.14 2.02 -2.95
N GLN A 76 -22.39 0.71 -2.98
CA GLN A 76 -21.85 -0.20 -1.96
C GLN A 76 -20.32 -0.18 -1.94
N SER A 77 -19.70 -0.18 -3.12
CA SER A 77 -18.25 -0.05 -3.28
C SER A 77 -17.71 1.23 -2.65
N LYS A 78 -18.42 2.36 -2.78
CA LYS A 78 -18.02 3.61 -2.11
C LYS A 78 -18.05 3.48 -0.59
N LEU A 79 -19.14 2.94 -0.03
CA LEU A 79 -19.27 2.72 1.42
C LEU A 79 -18.14 1.83 1.97
N ASP A 80 -17.86 0.75 1.26
CA ASP A 80 -16.81 -0.21 1.60
C ASP A 80 -15.41 0.41 1.55
N PHE A 81 -15.13 1.24 0.53
CA PHE A 81 -13.85 1.92 0.41
C PHE A 81 -13.64 2.94 1.54
N ASP A 82 -14.67 3.72 1.84
CA ASP A 82 -14.65 4.70 2.92
C ASP A 82 -14.38 4.02 4.27
N ALA A 83 -15.12 2.95 4.56
CA ALA A 83 -14.92 2.16 5.78
C ALA A 83 -13.52 1.56 5.85
N PHE A 84 -13.00 1.02 4.74
CA PHE A 84 -11.65 0.50 4.70
C PHE A 84 -10.61 1.58 5.03
N ILE A 85 -10.66 2.72 4.33
CA ILE A 85 -9.69 3.81 4.51
C ILE A 85 -9.76 4.40 5.93
N GLU A 86 -10.96 4.60 6.47
CA GLU A 86 -11.15 5.11 7.85
C GLU A 86 -10.63 4.15 8.92
N ASN A 87 -10.83 2.84 8.74
CA ASN A 87 -10.30 1.88 9.70
C ASN A 87 -8.77 1.77 9.59
N ARG A 88 -8.22 1.75 8.37
CA ARG A 88 -6.76 1.72 8.18
C ARG A 88 -6.10 2.98 8.70
N SER A 89 -6.70 4.17 8.52
CA SER A 89 -6.11 5.41 9.04
C SER A 89 -6.00 5.43 10.56
N ARG A 90 -6.99 4.87 11.28
CA ARG A 90 -6.91 4.72 12.75
C ARG A 90 -5.82 3.76 13.21
N GLU A 91 -5.54 2.73 12.41
CA GLU A 91 -4.56 1.68 12.71
C GLU A 91 -3.13 2.12 12.42
N LEU A 92 -2.94 2.97 11.41
CA LEU A 92 -1.63 3.49 11.06
C LEU A 92 -0.99 4.25 12.22
N VAL A 93 0.30 4.04 12.42
CA VAL A 93 1.12 4.93 13.24
C VAL A 93 1.25 6.29 12.53
N PRO A 94 1.54 7.39 13.25
CA PRO A 94 1.93 8.63 12.61
C PRO A 94 3.12 8.42 11.65
N GLY A 95 2.96 8.83 10.39
CA GLY A 95 3.94 8.60 9.33
C GLY A 95 3.91 7.19 8.72
N GLY A 96 2.94 6.35 9.11
CA GLY A 96 2.72 5.05 8.51
C GLY A 96 2.31 5.13 7.04
N ILE A 97 2.58 4.06 6.30
CA ILE A 97 2.33 3.99 4.85
C ILE A 97 1.27 2.93 4.57
N LEU A 98 0.28 3.26 3.76
CA LEU A 98 -0.69 2.30 3.24
C LEU A 98 -0.53 2.18 1.72
N ILE A 99 -0.24 0.97 1.26
CA ILE A 99 0.00 0.63 -0.14
C ILE A 99 -1.14 -0.25 -0.64
N LEU A 100 -1.89 0.23 -1.63
CA LEU A 100 -3.00 -0.54 -2.22
C LEU A 100 -2.71 -0.88 -3.67
N ASN A 101 -2.89 -2.14 -4.04
CA ASN A 101 -2.94 -2.63 -5.40
C ASN A 101 -4.38 -3.09 -5.72
N ILE A 102 -5.14 -2.32 -6.50
CA ILE A 102 -6.57 -2.60 -6.73
C ILE A 102 -6.83 -2.81 -8.22
N PRO A 103 -7.49 -3.93 -8.62
CA PRO A 103 -8.01 -4.12 -9.96
C PRO A 103 -8.97 -3.00 -10.35
N SER A 104 -8.86 -2.54 -11.58
CA SER A 104 -9.64 -1.39 -12.03
C SER A 104 -10.25 -1.55 -13.40
N THR A 105 -11.24 -0.69 -13.66
CA THR A 105 -11.74 -0.48 -15.02
C THR A 105 -10.78 0.41 -15.78
N ASP A 106 -10.66 0.16 -17.08
CA ASP A 106 -10.02 1.09 -18.01
C ASP A 106 -10.82 2.41 -18.17
N HIS A 107 -10.33 3.30 -19.02
CA HIS A 107 -10.97 4.57 -19.39
C HIS A 107 -12.37 4.42 -20.03
N GLN A 108 -12.75 3.21 -20.45
CA GLN A 108 -14.06 2.89 -21.02
C GLN A 108 -14.99 2.23 -19.98
N GLY A 109 -14.53 2.04 -18.75
CA GLY A 109 -15.30 1.39 -17.69
C GLY A 109 -15.30 -0.14 -17.79
N ILE A 110 -14.37 -0.73 -18.56
CA ILE A 110 -14.30 -2.17 -18.79
C ILE A 110 -13.21 -2.80 -17.92
N VAL A 111 -13.50 -3.98 -17.37
CA VAL A 111 -12.51 -4.80 -16.66
C VAL A 111 -11.92 -5.86 -17.59
N SER A 112 -10.61 -6.05 -17.53
CA SER A 112 -9.88 -7.04 -18.34
C SER A 112 -10.33 -8.49 -18.10
N THR A 113 -10.93 -8.79 -16.95
CA THR A 113 -11.44 -10.12 -16.60
C THR A 113 -12.86 -10.39 -17.09
N ALA A 114 -13.52 -9.43 -17.77
CA ALA A 114 -14.92 -9.54 -18.19
C ALA A 114 -15.18 -10.81 -19.03
N PHE A 115 -14.28 -11.10 -19.98
CA PHE A 115 -14.37 -12.28 -20.83
C PHE A 115 -14.42 -13.58 -20.02
N TYR A 116 -13.50 -13.75 -19.06
CA TYR A 116 -13.47 -14.94 -18.21
C TYR A 116 -14.69 -15.03 -17.29
N CYS A 117 -15.17 -13.89 -16.77
CA CYS A 117 -16.39 -13.83 -15.95
C CYS A 117 -17.66 -14.23 -16.74
N ASP A 118 -17.75 -13.85 -18.01
CA ASP A 118 -18.84 -14.28 -18.91
C ASP A 118 -18.86 -15.80 -19.11
N HIS A 119 -17.69 -16.45 -19.14
CA HIS A 119 -17.60 -17.91 -19.24
C HIS A 119 -18.04 -18.60 -17.94
N VAL A 120 -17.71 -18.03 -16.78
CA VAL A 120 -18.21 -18.52 -15.48
C VAL A 120 -19.73 -18.50 -15.46
N TYR A 121 -20.34 -17.38 -15.88
CA TYR A 121 -21.79 -17.28 -15.97
C TYR A 121 -22.41 -18.22 -17.00
N THR A 122 -21.79 -18.38 -18.17
CA THR A 122 -22.25 -19.31 -19.20
C THR A 122 -22.32 -20.75 -18.65
N CYS A 123 -21.28 -21.18 -17.93
CA CYS A 123 -21.27 -22.51 -17.31
C CYS A 123 -22.34 -22.63 -16.22
N ALA A 124 -22.48 -21.60 -15.36
CA ALA A 124 -23.52 -21.58 -14.33
C ALA A 124 -24.93 -21.67 -14.92
N LYS A 125 -25.20 -20.97 -16.02
CA LYS A 125 -26.50 -20.99 -16.71
C LYS A 125 -26.85 -22.37 -17.27
N LEU A 126 -25.84 -23.17 -17.63
CA LEU A 126 -26.05 -24.52 -18.17
C LEU A 126 -26.28 -25.56 -17.06
N LEU A 127 -25.70 -25.36 -15.88
CA LEU A 127 -25.67 -26.37 -14.81
C LEU A 127 -26.61 -26.07 -13.64
N PHE A 128 -26.97 -24.81 -13.41
CA PHE A 128 -27.73 -24.39 -12.23
C PHE A 128 -29.21 -24.19 -12.57
N ASN A 129 -30.08 -24.47 -11.61
CA ASN A 129 -31.49 -24.09 -11.73
C ASN A 129 -31.67 -22.55 -11.59
N GLU A 130 -32.86 -22.03 -11.85
CA GLU A 130 -33.11 -20.58 -11.85
C GLU A 130 -32.82 -19.92 -10.50
N GLN A 131 -33.14 -20.58 -9.39
CA GLN A 131 -32.93 -20.05 -8.04
C GLN A 131 -31.44 -20.06 -7.66
N GLU A 132 -30.75 -21.17 -7.87
CA GLU A 132 -29.30 -21.29 -7.69
C GLU A 132 -28.55 -20.24 -8.53
N LEU A 133 -28.97 -20.06 -9.78
CA LEU A 133 -28.39 -19.05 -10.65
C LEU A 133 -28.66 -17.66 -10.08
N SER A 134 -29.90 -17.31 -9.69
CA SER A 134 -30.24 -16.03 -9.06
C SER A 134 -29.35 -15.70 -7.85
N ASP A 135 -29.11 -16.69 -7.00
CA ASP A 135 -28.34 -16.55 -5.77
C ASP A 135 -26.81 -16.47 -5.98
N LEU A 136 -26.31 -16.71 -7.20
CA LEU A 136 -24.89 -16.65 -7.55
C LEU A 136 -24.31 -15.22 -7.67
N THR A 137 -25.10 -14.16 -7.46
CA THR A 137 -24.62 -12.78 -7.69
C THR A 137 -23.27 -12.50 -6.99
N ILE A 138 -22.25 -12.18 -7.78
CA ILE A 138 -20.86 -12.04 -7.29
C ILE A 138 -20.67 -10.65 -6.66
N PRO A 139 -20.29 -10.54 -5.38
CA PRO A 139 -20.08 -9.27 -4.68
C PRO A 139 -18.73 -8.65 -5.06
N LEU A 140 -18.58 -8.23 -6.31
CA LEU A 140 -17.36 -7.66 -6.87
C LEU A 140 -17.66 -6.32 -7.52
N TYR A 141 -16.78 -5.35 -7.35
CA TYR A 141 -16.78 -4.10 -8.10
C TYR A 141 -15.36 -3.55 -8.27
N CYS A 142 -14.94 -3.31 -9.51
CA CYS A 142 -13.66 -2.67 -9.80
C CYS A 142 -13.92 -1.18 -10.03
N ARG A 143 -13.28 -0.34 -9.21
CA ARG A 143 -13.43 1.12 -9.28
C ARG A 143 -12.57 1.70 -10.42
N SER A 144 -12.99 2.83 -11.00
CA SER A 144 -12.14 3.66 -11.87
C SER A 144 -11.11 4.46 -11.05
N LEU A 145 -10.10 5.08 -11.69
CA LEU A 145 -9.05 5.80 -10.95
C LEU A 145 -9.65 6.96 -10.15
N SER A 146 -10.55 7.71 -10.79
CA SER A 146 -11.26 8.82 -10.17
C SER A 146 -12.13 8.38 -9.00
N GLU A 147 -12.76 7.21 -9.06
CA GLU A 147 -13.57 6.67 -7.95
C GLU A 147 -12.77 6.29 -6.70
N CYS A 148 -11.46 6.09 -6.83
CA CYS A 148 -10.59 5.80 -5.71
C CYS A 148 -9.88 7.04 -5.17
N VAL A 149 -9.90 8.17 -5.87
CA VAL A 149 -9.27 9.42 -5.43
C VAL A 149 -10.33 10.31 -4.82
N ASP A 150 -10.52 10.19 -3.50
CA ASP A 150 -11.45 10.99 -2.71
C ASP A 150 -10.68 11.86 -1.72
N HIS A 151 -10.35 13.09 -2.14
CA HIS A 151 -9.58 14.02 -1.30
C HIS A 151 -10.28 14.35 0.03
N ALA A 152 -11.62 14.41 0.05
CA ALA A 152 -12.39 14.72 1.25
C ALA A 152 -12.35 13.56 2.26
N LEU A 153 -12.43 12.31 1.79
CA LEU A 153 -12.17 11.12 2.61
C LEU A 153 -10.74 11.15 3.18
N PHE A 154 -9.76 11.48 2.35
CA PHE A 154 -8.38 11.53 2.82
C PHE A 154 -8.19 12.67 3.82
N ASP A 155 -8.86 13.81 3.66
CA ASP A 155 -8.82 14.94 4.61
C ASP A 155 -9.35 14.52 5.98
N ARG A 156 -10.55 13.95 6.03
CA ARG A 156 -11.16 13.50 7.30
C ARG A 156 -10.35 12.41 8.00
N CYS A 157 -9.67 11.56 7.23
CA CYS A 157 -8.88 10.46 7.76
C CYS A 157 -7.47 10.87 8.18
N SER A 158 -7.10 12.14 7.98
CA SER A 158 -5.69 12.54 8.02
C SER A 158 -4.84 11.57 7.20
N LEU A 159 -5.17 11.40 5.91
CA LEU A 159 -4.27 10.81 4.91
C LEU A 159 -3.92 11.82 3.78
N GLN A 160 -2.66 11.87 3.37
CA GLN A 160 -2.14 12.45 2.16
C GLN A 160 -1.94 11.37 1.09
N LEU A 161 -2.51 11.58 -0.09
CA LEU A 161 -2.20 10.76 -1.26
C LEU A 161 -0.82 11.17 -1.80
N ILE A 162 0.14 10.25 -1.80
CA ILE A 162 1.48 10.47 -2.35
C ILE A 162 1.50 10.23 -3.85
N LYS A 163 0.87 9.13 -4.28
CA LYS A 163 0.81 8.73 -5.69
C LYS A 163 -0.43 7.88 -5.91
N ALA A 164 -1.12 8.14 -7.01
CA ALA A 164 -2.13 7.29 -7.60
C ALA A 164 -1.85 7.20 -9.09
N GLU A 165 -1.68 5.98 -9.58
CA GLU A 165 -1.52 5.72 -11.01
C GLU A 165 -2.36 4.52 -11.40
N SER A 166 -2.93 4.56 -12.60
CA SER A 166 -3.46 3.39 -13.28
C SER A 166 -2.40 2.91 -14.25
N GLY A 167 -1.88 1.72 -13.95
CA GLY A 167 -0.84 1.08 -14.71
C GLY A 167 -1.37 -0.21 -15.27
N GLN A 168 -1.19 -0.38 -16.55
CA GLN A 168 -1.46 -1.62 -17.20
C GLN A 168 -0.35 -2.65 -16.87
N VAL A 169 -0.73 -3.82 -16.39
CA VAL A 169 0.12 -4.93 -15.94
C VAL A 169 -0.07 -6.08 -16.91
N ASN A 170 1.04 -6.53 -17.49
CA ASN A 170 1.01 -7.65 -18.40
C ASN A 170 0.75 -8.92 -17.61
N GLY A 171 -0.23 -9.73 -18.04
CA GLY A 171 -0.49 -11.03 -17.46
C GLY A 171 0.67 -11.97 -17.77
N PRO A 172 1.46 -12.43 -16.78
CA PRO A 172 2.70 -13.17 -17.05
C PRO A 172 2.46 -14.45 -17.85
N PHE A 173 1.33 -15.12 -17.63
CA PHE A 173 0.95 -16.34 -18.36
C PHE A 173 0.54 -16.07 -19.80
N PHE A 174 -0.07 -14.92 -20.08
CA PHE A 174 -0.43 -14.55 -21.45
C PHE A 174 0.81 -14.22 -22.27
N GLU A 175 1.77 -13.50 -21.68
CA GLU A 175 3.06 -13.24 -22.31
C GLU A 175 3.83 -14.55 -22.58
N GLN A 176 3.81 -15.49 -21.64
CA GLN A 176 4.40 -16.82 -21.84
C GLN A 176 3.71 -17.59 -22.98
N LEU A 177 2.37 -17.53 -23.09
CA LEU A 177 1.63 -18.13 -24.20
C LEU A 177 2.05 -17.50 -25.55
N GLN A 178 2.13 -16.17 -25.63
CA GLN A 178 2.56 -15.45 -26.84
C GLN A 178 3.99 -15.80 -27.25
N LYS A 179 4.89 -15.97 -26.28
CA LYS A 179 6.28 -16.38 -26.52
C LYS A 179 6.43 -17.87 -26.81
N GLY A 180 5.34 -18.64 -26.84
CA GLY A 180 5.36 -20.09 -27.03
C GLY A 180 5.97 -20.88 -25.86
N GLN A 181 6.09 -20.25 -24.69
CA GLN A 181 6.58 -20.88 -23.45
C GLN A 181 5.49 -21.68 -22.74
N LEU A 182 4.22 -21.37 -22.99
CA LEU A 182 3.07 -22.16 -22.60
C LEU A 182 2.29 -22.60 -23.84
N THR A 183 1.76 -23.82 -23.80
CA THR A 183 0.72 -24.25 -24.71
C THR A 183 -0.62 -23.61 -24.35
N LEU A 184 -1.55 -23.56 -25.29
CA LEU A 184 -2.91 -23.06 -25.03
C LEU A 184 -3.62 -23.88 -23.93
N ASP A 185 -3.43 -25.19 -23.90
CA ASP A 185 -4.02 -26.06 -22.87
C ASP A 185 -3.47 -25.76 -21.47
N GLU A 186 -2.15 -25.53 -21.35
CA GLU A 186 -1.54 -25.13 -20.07
C GLU A 186 -2.04 -23.77 -19.62
N PHE A 187 -2.13 -22.80 -20.54
CA PHE A 187 -2.68 -21.48 -20.25
C PHE A 187 -4.14 -21.56 -19.77
N ILE A 188 -4.99 -22.34 -20.45
CA ILE A 188 -6.39 -22.52 -20.06
C ILE A 188 -6.47 -23.13 -18.66
N LYS A 189 -5.68 -24.16 -18.34
CA LYS A 189 -5.65 -24.76 -17.00
C LYS A 189 -5.24 -23.75 -15.92
N ILE A 190 -4.23 -22.93 -16.18
CA ILE A 190 -3.78 -21.87 -15.26
C ILE A 190 -4.89 -20.85 -15.03
N MET A 191 -5.56 -20.41 -16.11
CA MET A 191 -6.68 -19.48 -16.00
C MET A 191 -7.85 -20.12 -15.24
N THR A 192 -8.24 -21.35 -15.54
CA THR A 192 -9.27 -22.09 -14.81
C THR A 192 -8.97 -22.13 -13.32
N LYS A 193 -7.74 -22.47 -12.92
CA LYS A 193 -7.34 -22.47 -11.51
C LYS A 193 -7.41 -21.08 -10.88
N THR A 194 -7.04 -20.04 -11.61
CA THR A 194 -7.14 -18.65 -11.15
C THR A 194 -8.59 -18.25 -10.86
N LEU A 195 -9.51 -18.55 -11.79
CA LEU A 195 -10.94 -18.26 -11.63
C LEU A 195 -11.60 -19.16 -10.59
N GLN A 196 -11.15 -20.41 -10.47
CA GLN A 196 -11.55 -21.33 -9.43
C GLN A 196 -11.25 -20.76 -8.04
N CYS A 197 -10.01 -20.32 -7.81
CA CYS A 197 -9.63 -19.69 -6.55
C CYS A 197 -10.44 -18.43 -6.24
N ALA A 198 -10.85 -17.67 -7.25
CA ALA A 198 -11.61 -16.43 -7.06
C ALA A 198 -13.10 -16.68 -6.78
N PHE A 199 -13.75 -17.59 -7.50
CA PHE A 199 -15.22 -17.66 -7.56
C PHE A 199 -15.83 -18.92 -6.98
N GLU A 200 -15.07 -20.00 -6.78
CA GLU A 200 -15.64 -21.27 -6.30
C GLU A 200 -16.35 -21.13 -4.95
N SER A 201 -15.84 -20.31 -4.03
CA SER A 201 -16.49 -20.07 -2.73
C SER A 201 -17.88 -19.42 -2.88
N SER A 202 -18.05 -18.53 -3.85
CA SER A 202 -19.34 -17.89 -4.15
C SER A 202 -20.31 -18.87 -4.82
N ILE A 203 -19.79 -19.71 -5.73
CA ILE A 203 -20.56 -20.78 -6.37
C ILE A 203 -21.05 -21.79 -5.33
N ARG A 204 -20.14 -22.30 -4.51
CA ARG A 204 -20.43 -23.24 -3.43
C ARG A 204 -21.51 -22.70 -2.51
N ARG A 205 -21.37 -21.44 -2.05
CA ARG A 205 -22.38 -20.79 -1.21
C ARG A 205 -23.76 -20.76 -1.88
N ALA A 206 -23.85 -20.39 -3.15
CA ALA A 206 -25.12 -20.33 -3.87
C ALA A 206 -25.83 -21.69 -3.93
N LEU A 207 -25.06 -22.77 -4.10
CA LEU A 207 -25.58 -24.14 -4.10
C LEU A 207 -25.95 -24.63 -2.69
N GLU A 208 -25.14 -24.32 -1.69
CA GLU A 208 -25.38 -24.69 -0.28
C GLU A 208 -26.68 -24.10 0.26
N ILE A 209 -26.93 -22.80 0.03
CA ILE A 209 -28.17 -22.16 0.50
C ILE A 209 -29.43 -22.67 -0.21
N ASN A 210 -29.25 -23.28 -1.39
CA ASN A 210 -30.30 -23.94 -2.15
C ASN A 210 -30.47 -25.42 -1.78
N GLY A 211 -29.79 -25.88 -0.73
CA GLY A 211 -30.04 -27.18 -0.09
C GLY A 211 -29.28 -28.36 -0.69
N ARG A 212 -28.33 -28.14 -1.59
CA ARG A 212 -27.46 -29.23 -2.08
C ARG A 212 -26.55 -29.75 -0.98
N SER A 213 -26.32 -31.07 -0.97
CA SER A 213 -25.36 -31.68 -0.06
C SER A 213 -23.92 -31.31 -0.44
N LYS A 214 -22.99 -31.48 0.50
CA LYS A 214 -21.57 -31.22 0.22
C LYS A 214 -21.06 -32.09 -0.93
N GLU A 215 -21.45 -33.36 -0.96
CA GLU A 215 -21.04 -34.33 -1.97
C GLU A 215 -21.58 -33.95 -3.37
N GLU A 216 -22.84 -33.51 -3.45
CA GLU A 216 -23.44 -33.01 -4.69
C GLU A 216 -22.71 -31.77 -5.21
N ILE A 217 -22.35 -30.85 -4.31
CA ILE A 217 -21.63 -29.63 -4.67
C ILE A 217 -20.22 -29.95 -5.16
N ASP A 218 -19.49 -30.81 -4.46
CA ASP A 218 -18.13 -31.20 -4.84
C ASP A 218 -18.13 -31.86 -6.23
N GLN A 219 -19.09 -32.74 -6.51
CA GLN A 219 -19.24 -33.36 -7.83
C GLN A 219 -19.62 -32.35 -8.91
N LEU A 220 -20.55 -31.44 -8.62
CA LEU A 220 -20.97 -30.39 -9.57
C LEU A 220 -19.84 -29.41 -9.87
N LEU A 221 -18.98 -29.09 -8.90
CA LEU A 221 -17.84 -28.20 -9.11
C LEU A 221 -16.78 -28.84 -10.03
N ILE A 222 -16.56 -30.15 -9.92
CA ILE A 222 -15.70 -30.88 -10.86
C ILE A 222 -16.25 -30.77 -12.29
N GLU A 223 -17.55 -30.99 -12.46
CA GLU A 223 -18.24 -30.86 -13.75
C GLU A 223 -18.18 -29.42 -14.27
N PHE A 224 -18.45 -28.44 -13.40
CA PHE A 224 -18.45 -27.01 -13.72
C PHE A 224 -17.11 -26.55 -14.29
N TRP A 225 -16.00 -26.87 -13.60
CA TRP A 225 -14.68 -26.43 -14.06
C TRP A 225 -14.18 -27.21 -15.27
N SER A 226 -14.61 -28.46 -15.44
CA SER A 226 -14.36 -29.22 -16.67
C SER A 226 -15.08 -28.59 -17.87
N LEU A 227 -16.36 -28.23 -17.70
CA LEU A 227 -17.14 -27.50 -18.71
C LEU A 227 -16.54 -26.13 -19.02
N TYR A 228 -16.06 -25.41 -18.00
CA TYR A 228 -15.39 -24.12 -18.17
C TYR A 228 -14.14 -24.23 -19.06
N GLU A 229 -13.29 -25.25 -18.85
CA GLU A 229 -12.14 -25.52 -19.71
C GLU A 229 -12.55 -25.84 -21.15
N GLU A 230 -13.56 -26.70 -21.33
CA GLU A 230 -14.09 -27.05 -22.66
C GLU A 230 -14.58 -25.80 -23.40
N LYS A 231 -15.38 -24.96 -22.75
CA LYS A 231 -15.91 -23.72 -23.35
C LYS A 231 -14.82 -22.69 -23.66
N LEU A 232 -13.76 -22.61 -22.86
CA LEU A 232 -12.61 -21.78 -23.22
C LEU A 232 -11.87 -22.31 -24.46
N LYS A 233 -11.73 -23.63 -24.60
CA LYS A 233 -11.10 -24.25 -25.79
C LYS A 233 -11.89 -23.98 -27.07
N GLU A 234 -13.23 -24.04 -27.00
CA GLU A 234 -14.11 -23.67 -28.12
C GLU A 234 -13.86 -22.23 -28.61
N LYS A 235 -13.51 -21.32 -27.69
CA LYS A 235 -13.17 -19.92 -28.00
C LYS A 235 -11.66 -19.67 -28.14
N SER A 236 -10.87 -20.69 -28.42
CA SER A 236 -9.40 -20.61 -28.60
C SER A 236 -8.97 -19.48 -29.55
N HIS A 237 -9.70 -19.23 -30.64
CA HIS A 237 -9.42 -18.12 -31.55
C HIS A 237 -9.51 -16.74 -30.85
N SER A 238 -10.51 -16.52 -30.01
CA SER A 238 -10.67 -15.31 -29.19
C SER A 238 -9.73 -15.26 -27.97
N ILE A 239 -8.92 -16.28 -27.74
CA ILE A 239 -7.84 -16.24 -26.75
C ILE A 239 -6.51 -15.90 -27.44
N VAL A 240 -6.32 -16.40 -28.67
CA VAL A 240 -5.04 -16.35 -29.40
C VAL A 240 -4.93 -15.17 -30.37
N THR A 241 -6.03 -14.71 -30.98
CA THR A 241 -6.01 -13.75 -32.11
C THR A 241 -6.75 -12.46 -31.83
N ASP A 242 -7.97 -12.56 -31.29
CA ASP A 242 -8.75 -11.42 -30.83
C ASP A 242 -8.63 -11.36 -29.33
N ASN A 243 -7.71 -10.55 -28.82
CA ASN A 243 -7.76 -10.21 -27.41
C ASN A 243 -9.15 -9.56 -27.15
N PRO A 244 -10.06 -10.12 -26.34
CA PRO A 244 -11.48 -9.82 -26.46
C PRO A 244 -11.88 -8.56 -25.67
N LEU A 245 -11.58 -7.38 -26.23
CA LEU A 245 -12.26 -6.13 -25.93
C LEU A 245 -12.95 -5.61 -27.19
N ALA A 246 -14.14 -6.13 -27.46
CA ALA A 246 -15.15 -5.45 -28.27
C ALA A 246 -16.54 -5.91 -27.84
N CYS A 247 -17.10 -5.21 -26.84
CA CYS A 247 -18.54 -5.10 -26.73
C CYS A 247 -19.07 -4.43 -28.01
N SER A 248 -19.49 -5.22 -29.00
CA SER A 248 -20.24 -4.72 -30.16
C SER A 248 -21.51 -5.51 -30.48
N LYS A 249 -21.92 -6.47 -29.64
CA LYS A 249 -23.07 -7.35 -29.96
C LYS A 249 -24.22 -7.45 -28.94
N PHE A 250 -24.33 -6.56 -27.95
CA PHE A 250 -25.47 -6.56 -27.02
C PHE A 250 -26.33 -5.29 -26.98
N CYS A 251 -26.15 -4.36 -27.94
CA CYS A 251 -27.14 -3.33 -28.24
C CYS A 251 -28.05 -3.83 -29.38
N GLY A 252 -29.26 -4.24 -29.04
CA GLY A 252 -30.26 -4.75 -29.99
C GLY A 252 -30.85 -3.71 -30.95
N ASN A 253 -30.09 -2.70 -31.42
CA ASN A 253 -30.63 -1.68 -32.33
C ASN A 253 -29.67 -1.04 -33.35
N CYS A 254 -28.44 -1.52 -33.54
CA CYS A 254 -27.53 -0.93 -34.54
C CYS A 254 -27.49 -1.72 -35.87
N GLN A 255 -28.52 -1.55 -36.71
CA GLN A 255 -28.42 -1.82 -38.14
C GLN A 255 -27.90 -0.57 -38.86
N LYS A 256 -26.63 -0.60 -39.27
CA LYS A 256 -26.05 -0.09 -40.54
C LYS A 256 -24.52 -0.03 -40.42
N SER A 257 -23.85 -1.03 -40.99
CA SER A 257 -22.43 -0.99 -41.37
C SER A 257 -22.26 -0.07 -42.60
N PRO A 258 -21.13 0.65 -42.75
CA PRO A 258 -20.07 0.10 -43.61
C PRO A 258 -18.63 0.28 -43.11
N ASP A 259 -17.86 -0.76 -43.42
CA ASP A 259 -16.43 -0.83 -43.75
C ASP A 259 -15.38 -0.92 -42.61
N TYR A 260 -14.96 -2.16 -42.35
CA TYR A 260 -13.89 -2.56 -41.43
C TYR A 260 -12.67 -2.96 -42.25
N ARG A 261 -11.67 -2.09 -42.42
CA ARG A 261 -10.33 -2.51 -42.92
C ARG A 261 -9.13 -1.62 -42.64
N THR A 262 -9.26 -0.45 -42.01
CA THR A 262 -8.10 0.42 -41.76
C THR A 262 -8.24 1.19 -40.47
N ASN A 263 -7.85 0.58 -39.34
CA ASN A 263 -7.62 1.37 -38.14
C ASN A 263 -6.50 0.79 -37.27
N GLU A 264 -5.27 1.25 -37.49
CA GLU A 264 -4.14 0.96 -36.58
C GLU A 264 -4.33 1.57 -35.17
N LYS A 265 -5.37 2.40 -34.94
CA LYS A 265 -5.76 2.83 -33.59
C LYS A 265 -6.60 1.80 -32.81
N LEU A 266 -6.96 0.67 -33.42
CA LEU A 266 -7.63 -0.47 -32.75
C LEU A 266 -6.65 -1.53 -32.22
N LYS A 267 -5.34 -1.36 -32.41
CA LYS A 267 -4.29 -2.28 -31.93
C LYS A 267 -3.86 -2.07 -30.47
N ALA A 268 -4.37 -1.05 -29.77
CA ALA A 268 -3.74 -0.57 -28.53
C ALA A 268 -4.50 -0.86 -27.22
N ILE A 269 -5.64 -1.55 -27.24
CA ILE A 269 -6.56 -1.52 -26.08
C ILE A 269 -6.46 -2.75 -25.17
N ILE A 270 -5.70 -3.81 -25.51
CA ILE A 270 -6.03 -5.13 -24.95
C ILE A 270 -4.89 -5.89 -24.24
N ASP A 271 -3.62 -5.46 -24.34
CA ASP A 271 -2.49 -6.26 -23.80
C ASP A 271 -2.31 -6.26 -22.27
N ARG A 272 -3.28 -5.76 -21.50
CA ARG A 272 -2.90 -5.03 -20.28
C ARG A 272 -3.98 -5.02 -19.17
N GLN A 273 -3.67 -5.57 -17.98
CA GLN A 273 -4.53 -5.46 -16.78
C GLN A 273 -4.29 -4.14 -16.05
N GLU A 274 -5.24 -3.21 -15.97
CA GLU A 274 -5.01 -2.02 -15.13
C GLU A 274 -5.03 -2.36 -13.63
N HIS A 275 -3.83 -2.40 -13.04
CA HIS A 275 -3.63 -2.35 -11.60
C HIS A 275 -3.32 -0.93 -11.17
N LYS A 276 -3.80 -0.56 -10.00
CA LYS A 276 -3.54 0.76 -9.44
C LYS A 276 -2.73 0.66 -8.18
N PHE A 277 -1.63 1.40 -8.13
CA PHE A 277 -0.79 1.53 -6.95
C PHE A 277 -1.15 2.85 -6.24
N TYR A 278 -1.73 2.73 -5.05
CA TYR A 278 -1.97 3.87 -4.18
C TYR A 278 -0.97 3.86 -3.06
N TYR A 279 -0.37 5.02 -2.82
CA TYR A 279 0.50 5.28 -1.69
C TYR A 279 -0.18 6.35 -0.84
N TYR A 280 -0.69 5.95 0.32
CA TYR A 280 -1.22 6.88 1.32
C TYR A 280 -0.19 7.06 2.42
N VAL A 281 -0.02 8.30 2.84
CA VAL A 281 0.73 8.73 4.01
C VAL A 281 -0.25 9.46 4.93
N ASP A 282 0.00 9.56 6.22
CA ASP A 282 -0.86 10.34 7.13
C ASP A 282 -0.77 11.87 6.85
N LYS A 283 -1.89 12.60 6.87
CA LYS A 283 -2.03 14.05 6.58
C LYS A 283 -1.53 14.95 7.70
N ASN A 284 -1.13 14.39 8.84
CA ASN A 284 -0.29 15.12 9.79
C ASN A 284 1.12 15.39 9.22
N LEU A 285 1.43 14.98 7.98
CA LEU A 285 2.54 15.54 7.19
C LEU A 285 2.21 16.86 6.47
N GLN A 286 0.95 17.21 6.23
CA GLN A 286 0.59 18.40 5.45
C GLN A 286 0.70 19.68 6.27
N GLN A 287 0.47 19.59 7.58
CA GLN A 287 0.91 20.58 8.54
C GLN A 287 2.24 20.14 9.10
N GLN A 288 3.29 19.90 8.29
CA GLN A 288 4.66 19.68 8.80
C GLN A 288 5.78 20.07 7.84
N LEU A 289 5.46 20.58 6.64
CA LEU A 289 6.46 20.89 5.60
C LEU A 289 6.36 22.34 5.10
N PRO A 290 7.48 23.00 4.77
CA PRO A 290 7.49 24.38 4.31
C PRO A 290 6.67 24.57 3.00
N PRO A 291 5.92 25.68 2.84
CA PRO A 291 5.13 25.97 1.63
C PRO A 291 5.93 25.94 0.31
N SER A 292 7.25 26.14 0.37
CA SER A 292 8.14 26.07 -0.79
C SER A 292 8.25 24.67 -1.41
N VAL A 293 8.02 23.61 -0.63
CA VAL A 293 8.05 22.21 -1.10
C VAL A 293 6.80 21.89 -1.93
N PHE A 294 5.66 22.52 -1.64
CA PHE A 294 4.40 22.28 -2.35
C PHE A 294 4.33 22.95 -3.73
N LYS A 295 4.98 24.10 -3.92
CA LYS A 295 4.93 24.85 -5.19
C LYS A 295 5.59 24.12 -6.37
N GLN A 296 6.44 23.12 -6.10
CA GLN A 296 7.06 22.24 -7.12
C GLN A 296 6.30 20.93 -7.36
N ILE A 297 5.37 20.56 -6.48
CA ILE A 297 4.48 19.39 -6.70
C ILE A 297 3.34 19.80 -7.63
N SER A 298 2.82 21.02 -7.49
CA SER A 298 1.75 21.58 -8.35
C SER A 298 2.19 21.90 -9.79
N SER A 299 3.48 21.90 -10.11
CA SER A 299 3.96 22.17 -11.47
C SER A 299 4.12 20.92 -12.35
N ASN A 300 4.05 19.72 -11.76
CA ASN A 300 4.05 18.45 -12.51
C ASN A 300 2.68 17.76 -12.53
N SER A 301 1.64 18.40 -11.98
CA SER A 301 0.24 18.02 -12.18
C SER A 301 -0.32 18.68 -13.44
N ASN A 302 0.35 18.49 -14.59
CA ASN A 302 -0.32 18.68 -15.88
C ASN A 302 -0.91 17.33 -16.27
N LEU A 303 -2.17 17.13 -15.88
CA LEU A 303 -3.06 16.26 -16.66
C LEU A 303 -3.10 16.82 -18.09
N PRO A 304 -2.97 16.02 -19.15
CA PRO A 304 -3.13 16.55 -20.50
C PRO A 304 -4.60 16.94 -20.69
N GLU A 305 -4.89 18.24 -20.68
CA GLU A 305 -6.04 18.76 -21.39
C GLU A 305 -5.78 18.64 -22.90
N ASN A 306 -6.84 18.32 -23.63
CA ASN A 306 -6.84 17.95 -25.03
C ASN A 306 -6.00 18.84 -25.96
N SER A 307 -5.31 18.16 -26.88
CA SER A 307 -5.16 18.49 -28.32
C SER A 307 -3.87 19.15 -28.84
N GLN A 308 -3.42 18.53 -29.95
CA GLN A 308 -2.66 19.03 -31.11
C GLN A 308 -1.15 18.79 -31.21
N TYR A 309 -0.82 18.18 -32.35
CA TYR A 309 0.48 17.98 -32.99
C TYR A 309 1.36 19.24 -32.98
N LEU A 310 2.67 19.08 -32.72
CA LEU A 310 3.77 19.50 -33.62
C LEU A 310 5.14 19.17 -33.02
N THR A 311 6.08 18.99 -33.94
CA THR A 311 7.41 18.39 -33.85
C THR A 311 8.55 19.36 -33.49
N ASN A 312 9.69 18.77 -33.10
CA ASN A 312 11.10 19.19 -33.28
C ASN A 312 11.85 19.94 -32.14
N SER A 313 13.02 19.34 -31.81
CA SER A 313 14.36 19.88 -31.45
C SER A 313 14.48 21.32 -30.91
N THR A 314 15.31 21.63 -29.91
CA THR A 314 16.79 21.54 -29.91
C THR A 314 17.32 21.94 -28.52
N SER A 315 18.52 21.44 -28.18
CA SER A 315 19.38 21.71 -27.01
C SER A 315 19.68 23.18 -26.67
N GLN A 316 19.86 23.52 -25.38
CA GLN A 316 21.07 24.18 -24.84
C GLN A 316 21.10 24.33 -23.29
N ASN A 317 22.34 24.25 -22.77
CA ASN A 317 22.80 24.32 -21.38
C ASN A 317 22.56 25.68 -20.68
N GLN A 318 22.41 25.70 -19.34
CA GLN A 318 23.43 26.20 -18.39
C GLN A 318 22.89 26.49 -16.97
N SER A 319 23.81 26.30 -16.01
CA SER A 319 23.97 26.93 -14.69
C SER A 319 23.35 26.24 -13.46
N ASN A 320 24.23 25.51 -12.75
CA ASN A 320 24.02 24.95 -11.42
C ASN A 320 24.00 26.05 -10.34
N ASN A 321 22.85 26.25 -9.72
CA ASN A 321 22.70 26.74 -8.36
C ASN A 321 21.56 25.93 -7.73
N SER A 322 21.86 24.71 -7.28
CA SER A 322 20.87 23.84 -6.65
C SER A 322 20.90 24.04 -5.13
N SER A 323 19.86 24.70 -4.60
CA SER A 323 19.42 24.47 -3.23
C SER A 323 19.05 22.98 -3.12
N ASN A 324 19.92 22.18 -2.51
CA ASN A 324 19.70 20.73 -2.38
C ASN A 324 18.54 20.46 -1.43
N THR A 325 17.34 20.32 -1.98
CA THR A 325 16.14 19.80 -1.30
C THR A 325 16.27 18.28 -1.12
N ILE A 326 16.20 17.82 0.14
CA ILE A 326 16.28 16.40 0.52
C ILE A 326 14.85 15.82 0.55
N SER A 327 14.66 14.61 0.01
CA SER A 327 13.37 13.93 0.03
C SER A 327 13.02 13.38 1.44
N LEU A 328 11.73 13.20 1.74
CA LEU A 328 11.29 12.56 3.00
C LEU A 328 11.85 11.15 3.17
N HIS A 329 12.00 10.41 2.07
CA HIS A 329 12.61 9.09 2.07
C HIS A 329 14.08 9.16 2.49
N GLU A 330 14.86 10.10 1.95
CA GLU A 330 16.25 10.33 2.36
C GLU A 330 16.33 10.81 3.82
N PHE A 331 15.41 11.65 4.29
CA PHE A 331 15.40 12.16 5.66
C PHE A 331 15.22 11.07 6.71
N PHE A 332 14.46 10.00 6.44
CA PHE A 332 14.31 8.87 7.38
C PHE A 332 15.34 7.75 7.17
N GLN A 333 16.23 7.87 6.18
CA GLN A 333 17.35 6.94 6.06
C GLN A 333 18.41 7.22 7.14
N VAL A 334 18.86 6.15 7.80
CA VAL A 334 19.96 6.23 8.77
C VAL A 334 21.26 6.76 8.15
N THR A 335 21.47 6.53 6.85
CA THR A 335 22.63 7.04 6.09
C THR A 335 22.66 8.56 6.07
N TYR A 336 21.52 9.21 5.83
CA TYR A 336 21.41 10.67 5.85
C TYR A 336 21.82 11.27 7.20
N TRP A 337 21.32 10.71 8.30
CA TRP A 337 21.64 11.22 9.64
C TRP A 337 23.07 10.94 10.05
N ASN A 338 23.58 9.75 9.75
CA ASN A 338 24.98 9.41 9.98
C ASN A 338 25.93 10.29 9.16
N ASP A 339 25.56 10.66 7.93
CA ASP A 339 26.29 11.64 7.13
C ASP A 339 26.20 13.06 7.71
N ARG A 340 25.02 13.46 8.18
CA ARG A 340 24.79 14.79 8.76
C ARG A 340 25.59 15.04 10.04
N ILE A 341 25.84 14.01 10.85
CA ILE A 341 26.63 14.16 12.09
C ILE A 341 28.14 14.13 11.84
N LYS A 342 28.64 13.85 10.63
CA LYS A 342 30.08 13.80 10.36
C LYS A 342 30.77 15.09 10.80
N GLY A 343 31.85 14.96 11.57
CA GLY A 343 32.61 16.10 12.10
C GLY A 343 31.95 16.86 13.26
N THR A 344 30.80 16.40 13.76
CA THR A 344 30.12 16.97 14.94
C THR A 344 30.44 16.17 16.21
N TYR A 345 30.03 16.67 17.38
CA TYR A 345 30.26 16.01 18.66
C TYR A 345 29.68 14.57 18.75
N PRO A 346 28.43 14.28 18.33
CA PRO A 346 27.93 12.90 18.27
C PRO A 346 28.84 11.95 17.49
N ASN A 347 29.35 12.38 16.34
CA ASN A 347 30.28 11.56 15.56
C ASN A 347 31.65 11.42 16.24
N LEU A 348 32.15 12.47 16.92
CA LEU A 348 33.39 12.43 17.68
C LEU A 348 33.38 11.38 18.80
N ILE A 349 32.23 11.20 19.47
CA ILE A 349 32.06 10.16 20.49
C ILE A 349 31.76 8.77 19.89
N GLY A 350 31.73 8.64 18.57
CA GLY A 350 31.49 7.38 17.88
C GLY A 350 30.03 6.93 17.88
N LEU A 351 29.08 7.88 17.96
CA LEU A 351 27.66 7.59 17.81
C LEU A 351 27.35 7.20 16.36
N GLU A 352 26.52 6.18 16.22
CA GLU A 352 25.91 5.77 14.96
C GLU A 352 24.40 5.56 15.15
N PHE A 353 23.57 6.18 14.31
CA PHE A 353 22.14 5.92 14.28
C PHE A 353 21.84 4.60 13.57
N LEU A 354 20.96 3.80 14.18
CA LEU A 354 20.56 2.47 13.71
C LEU A 354 19.12 2.43 13.20
N SER A 355 18.24 3.29 13.72
CA SER A 355 16.85 3.39 13.28
C SER A 355 16.29 4.74 13.68
N ILE A 356 15.60 5.40 12.75
CA ILE A 356 14.97 6.71 12.97
C ILE A 356 13.56 6.64 12.42
N ARG A 357 12.58 6.98 13.26
CA ARG A 357 11.17 7.13 12.88
C ARG A 357 10.50 8.11 13.82
N TYR A 358 9.29 8.54 13.47
CA TYR A 358 8.50 9.40 14.34
C TYR A 358 8.36 8.77 15.75
N GLY A 359 8.67 9.55 16.78
CA GLY A 359 8.53 9.15 18.18
C GLY A 359 9.53 8.10 18.68
N TYR A 360 10.48 7.64 17.84
CA TYR A 360 11.47 6.64 18.24
C TYR A 360 12.79 6.77 17.46
N VAL A 361 13.90 6.71 18.19
CA VAL A 361 15.23 6.59 17.59
C VAL A 361 16.06 5.57 18.35
N SER A 362 16.88 4.80 17.64
CA SER A 362 17.93 4.00 18.27
C SER A 362 19.29 4.30 17.65
N SER A 363 20.29 4.32 18.50
CA SER A 363 21.70 4.54 18.15
C SER A 363 22.60 3.56 18.90
N GLN A 364 23.86 3.52 18.52
CA GLN A 364 24.90 2.81 19.24
C GLN A 364 26.17 3.64 19.39
N LEU A 365 26.99 3.25 20.35
CA LEU A 365 28.31 3.81 20.60
C LEU A 365 29.28 2.68 20.94
N ILE A 366 30.39 2.60 20.21
CA ILE A 366 31.49 1.69 20.51
C ILE A 366 32.43 2.40 21.48
N VAL A 367 32.59 1.84 22.69
CA VAL A 367 33.44 2.41 23.72
C VAL A 367 34.91 2.20 23.34
N CYS A 368 35.63 3.29 23.11
CA CYS A 368 37.08 3.29 22.93
C CYS A 368 37.78 4.02 24.09
N ASP A 369 39.09 3.80 24.22
CA ASP A 369 39.89 4.29 25.35
C ASP A 369 39.83 5.81 25.54
N LYS A 370 39.64 6.56 24.45
CA LYS A 370 39.52 8.03 24.47
C LYS A 370 38.24 8.53 25.16
N LEU A 371 37.25 7.67 25.36
CA LEU A 371 35.99 8.00 26.02
C LEU A 371 35.96 7.58 27.49
N LEU A 372 37.06 6.98 27.99
CA LEU A 372 37.14 6.54 29.38
C LEU A 372 37.47 7.69 30.32
N SER A 373 36.89 7.62 31.51
CA SER A 373 37.31 8.37 32.70
C SER A 373 38.63 7.83 33.26
N VAL A 374 39.24 8.60 34.17
CA VAL A 374 40.48 8.23 34.89
C VAL A 374 40.38 6.91 35.65
N ASP A 375 39.18 6.46 36.00
CA ASP A 375 38.92 5.19 36.70
C ASP A 375 38.78 3.99 35.74
N GLY A 376 38.98 4.19 34.44
CA GLY A 376 38.95 3.14 33.42
C GLY A 376 37.55 2.72 32.96
N PHE A 377 36.50 3.44 33.38
CA PHE A 377 35.12 3.23 32.89
C PHE A 377 34.69 4.33 31.92
N LEU A 378 33.66 4.07 31.12
CA LEU A 378 33.12 5.04 30.19
C LEU A 378 32.70 6.33 30.92
N HIS A 379 33.16 7.47 30.42
CA HIS A 379 32.86 8.77 31.00
C HIS A 379 31.37 9.06 30.94
N GLY A 380 30.80 9.55 32.04
CA GLY A 380 29.36 9.86 32.14
C GLY A 380 28.89 10.83 31.06
N GLY A 381 29.73 11.79 30.69
CA GLY A 381 29.47 12.72 29.58
C GLY A 381 29.28 12.04 28.22
N ALA A 382 29.97 10.93 27.94
CA ALA A 382 29.77 10.18 26.69
C ALA A 382 28.42 9.44 26.68
N ILE A 383 27.98 8.94 27.84
CA ILE A 383 26.65 8.32 28.00
C ILE A 383 25.54 9.37 27.83
N VAL A 384 25.71 10.54 28.46
CA VAL A 384 24.78 11.68 28.31
C VAL A 384 24.75 12.13 26.86
N GLY A 385 25.90 12.33 26.22
CA GLY A 385 26.00 12.75 24.82
C GLY A 385 25.37 11.75 23.85
N LEU A 386 25.50 10.44 24.11
CA LEU A 386 24.81 9.41 23.34
C LEU A 386 23.29 9.57 23.46
N ALA A 387 22.78 9.70 24.68
CA ALA A 387 21.35 9.79 24.93
C ALA A 387 20.75 11.08 24.38
N ASP A 388 21.40 12.21 24.65
CA ASP A 388 21.02 13.55 24.23
C ASP A 388 20.95 13.66 22.70
N ALA A 389 22.00 13.24 21.99
CA ALA A 389 22.00 13.24 20.53
C ALA A 389 20.91 12.31 19.93
N THR A 390 20.61 11.21 20.61
CA THR A 390 19.55 10.27 20.19
C THR A 390 18.17 10.89 20.37
N CYS A 391 17.91 11.52 21.51
CA CYS A 391 16.66 12.25 21.78
C CYS A 391 16.51 13.47 20.86
N GLY A 392 17.55 14.27 20.69
CA GLY A 392 17.55 15.42 19.79
C GLY A 392 17.29 15.03 18.34
N CYS A 393 17.93 13.97 17.84
CA CYS A 393 17.59 13.41 16.51
C CYS A 393 16.12 12.98 16.43
N GLY A 394 15.61 12.30 17.47
CA GLY A 394 14.20 11.89 17.54
C GLY A 394 13.24 13.06 17.53
N CYS A 395 13.56 14.13 18.26
CA CYS A 395 12.77 15.35 18.31
C CYS A 395 12.78 16.07 16.96
N LEU A 396 13.94 16.17 16.28
CA LEU A 396 14.01 16.70 14.90
C LEU A 396 13.19 15.85 13.93
N ALA A 397 13.23 14.51 14.06
CA ALA A 397 12.46 13.58 13.26
C ALA A 397 10.96 13.58 13.60
N SER A 398 10.55 14.28 14.66
CA SER A 398 9.17 14.33 15.17
C SER A 398 8.67 15.76 15.37
N LEU A 399 9.25 16.76 14.70
CA LEU A 399 8.84 18.17 14.84
C LEU A 399 7.39 18.37 14.32
N PRO A 400 6.54 19.13 15.03
CA PRO A 400 5.26 19.61 14.49
C PRO A 400 5.47 20.72 13.44
N SER A 401 4.44 21.08 12.67
CA SER A 401 4.59 22.10 11.61
C SER A 401 5.08 23.41 12.11
N GLY A 402 5.95 24.01 11.31
CA GLY A 402 6.48 25.33 11.54
C GLY A 402 7.63 25.33 12.55
N ALA A 403 7.79 24.26 13.34
CA ALA A 403 8.99 24.07 14.12
C ALA A 403 10.13 23.68 13.16
N THR A 404 11.23 24.41 13.24
CA THR A 404 12.38 24.27 12.35
C THR A 404 13.56 23.60 13.04
N THR A 405 13.64 23.70 14.36
CA THR A 405 14.70 23.10 15.18
C THR A 405 14.23 22.94 16.62
N LEU A 406 15.12 22.46 17.47
CA LEU A 406 14.92 22.31 18.91
C LEU A 406 16.06 22.97 19.69
N THR A 407 15.85 23.16 20.99
CA THR A 407 16.91 23.34 21.98
C THR A 407 16.53 22.65 23.28
N THR A 408 17.48 21.99 23.93
CA THR A 408 17.20 21.24 25.15
C THR A 408 17.04 22.18 26.34
N ILE A 409 15.87 22.11 27.00
CA ILE A 409 15.54 22.89 28.19
C ILE A 409 16.19 22.27 29.42
N GLU A 410 15.97 20.97 29.58
CA GLU A 410 16.48 20.20 30.71
C GLU A 410 16.76 18.76 30.28
N LEU A 411 17.71 18.15 30.96
CA LEU A 411 17.94 16.72 30.88
C LEU A 411 18.36 16.17 32.24
N LYS A 412 18.09 14.88 32.45
CA LYS A 412 18.47 14.12 33.64
C LYS A 412 18.88 12.71 33.26
N THR A 413 20.01 12.27 33.81
CA THR A 413 20.52 10.90 33.65
C THR A 413 20.68 10.21 35.00
N ASN A 414 20.21 8.97 35.09
CA ASN A 414 20.57 8.05 36.17
C ASN A 414 21.56 7.02 35.65
N PHE A 415 22.75 6.97 36.24
CA PHE A 415 23.76 5.95 35.95
C PHE A 415 23.51 4.71 36.83
N LEU A 416 23.30 3.56 36.19
CA LEU A 416 22.93 2.29 36.84
C LEU A 416 23.99 1.20 36.63
N GLY A 417 24.81 1.33 35.59
CA GLY A 417 25.86 0.39 35.23
C GLY A 417 27.11 1.09 34.72
N LYS A 418 28.14 0.30 34.43
CA LYS A 418 29.43 0.79 33.95
C LYS A 418 29.73 0.23 32.56
N GLY A 419 30.18 1.08 31.64
CA GLY A 419 30.78 0.68 30.38
C GLY A 419 32.30 0.61 30.49
N LYS A 420 32.94 -0.27 29.72
CA LYS A 420 34.39 -0.40 29.58
C LYS A 420 34.78 -0.37 28.10
N SER A 421 36.07 -0.19 27.81
CA SER A 421 36.61 -0.34 26.46
C SER A 421 36.13 -1.64 25.81
N SER A 422 35.84 -1.59 24.50
CA SER A 422 35.22 -2.65 23.68
C SER A 422 33.74 -2.95 23.93
N ASN A 423 33.09 -2.33 24.92
CA ASN A 423 31.63 -2.43 25.03
C ASN A 423 30.97 -1.68 23.86
N VAL A 424 29.84 -2.20 23.42
CA VAL A 424 28.95 -1.51 22.48
C VAL A 424 27.69 -1.17 23.25
N LEU A 425 27.42 0.12 23.41
CA LEU A 425 26.23 0.59 24.09
C LEU A 425 25.16 0.89 23.06
N LYS A 426 23.96 0.35 23.28
CA LYS A 426 22.76 0.66 22.48
C LYS A 426 21.90 1.65 23.26
N CYS A 427 21.50 2.73 22.61
CA CYS A 427 20.56 3.71 23.15
C CYS A 427 19.24 3.61 22.39
N GLU A 428 18.12 3.54 23.11
CA GLU A 428 16.77 3.56 22.55
C GLU A 428 15.99 4.71 23.16
N ALA A 429 15.63 5.69 22.35
CA ALA A 429 14.89 6.89 22.75
C ALA A 429 13.43 6.82 22.26
N LYS A 430 12.49 7.24 23.10
CA LYS A 430 11.05 7.25 22.86
C LYS A 430 10.44 8.58 23.25
N LEU A 431 9.54 9.09 22.41
CA LEU A 431 8.75 10.28 22.71
C LEU A 431 7.70 9.95 23.78
N ILE A 432 7.73 10.70 24.88
CA ILE A 432 6.79 10.59 26.00
C ILE A 432 5.67 11.62 25.87
N HIS A 433 5.98 12.81 25.39
CA HIS A 433 5.02 13.88 25.16
C HIS A 433 5.42 14.71 23.93
N GLY A 434 4.54 14.81 22.93
CA GLY A 434 4.76 15.57 21.69
C GLY A 434 3.88 16.82 21.60
N GLY A 435 4.22 17.88 22.34
CA GLY A 435 3.47 19.13 22.36
C GLY A 435 3.83 20.08 21.22
N LYS A 436 3.07 21.18 21.09
CA LYS A 436 3.36 22.25 20.12
C LYS A 436 4.59 23.07 20.49
N THR A 437 4.87 23.25 21.77
CA THR A 437 5.99 24.08 22.26
C THR A 437 7.15 23.24 22.77
N THR A 438 6.87 22.06 23.30
CA THR A 438 7.88 21.21 23.95
C THR A 438 7.66 19.74 23.66
N GLN A 439 8.73 18.97 23.61
CA GLN A 439 8.70 17.51 23.62
C GLN A 439 9.39 16.95 24.86
N ILE A 440 8.94 15.80 25.35
CA ILE A 440 9.62 15.07 26.43
C ILE A 440 10.03 13.71 25.88
N TRP A 441 11.29 13.33 26.06
CA TRP A 441 11.85 12.07 25.58
C TRP A 441 12.49 11.27 26.70
N ASP A 442 12.26 9.96 26.69
CA ASP A 442 13.00 9.00 27.52
C ASP A 442 13.99 8.23 26.65
N ALA A 443 15.17 7.95 27.19
CA ALA A 443 16.10 7.01 26.58
C ALA A 443 16.64 6.00 27.58
N GLN A 444 16.85 4.76 27.10
CA GLN A 444 17.51 3.70 27.85
C GLN A 444 18.80 3.31 27.14
N ILE A 445 19.89 3.23 27.91
CA ILE A 445 21.21 2.85 27.42
C ILE A 445 21.53 1.48 27.99
N THR A 446 21.76 0.50 27.13
CA THR A 446 22.07 -0.89 27.50
C THR A 446 23.38 -1.34 26.88
N ASP A 447 24.11 -2.22 27.56
CA ASP A 447 25.23 -2.92 26.92
C ASP A 447 24.68 -3.98 25.96
N LEU A 448 25.09 -3.92 24.69
CA LEU A 448 24.50 -4.71 23.62
C LEU A 448 24.69 -6.22 23.82
N LYS A 449 25.82 -6.64 24.40
CA LYS A 449 26.19 -8.05 24.61
C LYS A 449 25.50 -8.64 25.85
N THR A 450 25.59 -7.94 26.97
CA THR A 450 25.11 -8.42 28.27
C THR A 450 23.67 -8.05 28.57
N LYS A 451 23.07 -7.14 27.79
CA LYS A 451 21.74 -6.56 27.98
C LYS A 451 21.55 -5.81 29.29
N LYS A 452 22.65 -5.54 30.03
CA LYS A 452 22.58 -4.79 31.29
C LYS A 452 22.25 -3.33 31.02
N LEU A 453 21.33 -2.79 31.82
CA LEU A 453 20.99 -1.37 31.79
C LEU A 453 22.14 -0.54 32.38
N ILE A 454 22.66 0.38 31.58
CA ILE A 454 23.77 1.26 31.93
C ILE A 454 23.26 2.60 32.44
N ALA A 455 22.27 3.18 31.77
CA ALA A 455 21.67 4.43 32.20
C ALA A 455 20.22 4.58 31.71
N ILE A 456 19.47 5.42 32.42
CA ILE A 456 18.17 5.95 31.99
C ILE A 456 18.33 7.46 31.87
N PHE A 457 17.79 8.02 30.80
CA PHE A 457 17.86 9.43 30.46
C PHE A 457 16.44 9.96 30.19
N ARG A 458 16.20 11.21 30.58
CA ARG A 458 15.04 11.99 30.15
C ARG A 458 15.50 13.38 29.75
N CYS A 459 14.90 13.96 28.72
CA CYS A 459 15.05 15.38 28.43
C CYS A 459 13.72 16.01 28.04
N THR A 460 13.68 17.33 28.17
CA THR A 460 12.63 18.18 27.62
C THR A 460 13.24 19.09 26.56
N GLU A 461 12.71 19.02 25.35
CA GLU A 461 13.12 19.81 24.20
C GLU A 461 12.15 20.96 23.98
N LEU A 462 12.65 22.18 23.84
CA LEU A 462 11.89 23.33 23.34
C LEU A 462 11.91 23.32 21.82
N LEU A 463 10.74 23.50 21.21
CA LEU A 463 10.58 23.59 19.78
C LEU A 463 10.72 25.03 19.32
N VAL A 464 11.61 25.27 18.36
CA VAL A 464 11.89 26.60 17.82
C VAL A 464 11.24 26.73 16.45
N TYR A 465 10.49 27.81 16.27
CA TYR A 465 9.79 28.17 15.05
C TYR A 465 10.53 29.36 14.42
N SER A 466 10.72 29.36 13.10
CA SER A 466 11.26 30.53 12.40
C SER A 466 10.28 31.70 12.49
N GLU A 467 10.73 32.91 12.84
CA GLU A 467 9.91 34.12 12.68
C GLU A 467 9.53 34.27 11.19
N SER A 468 8.23 34.40 10.91
CA SER A 468 7.78 34.87 9.60
C SER A 468 8.45 36.22 9.34
N SER A 469 9.21 36.32 8.25
CA SER A 469 9.78 37.57 7.74
C SER A 469 8.68 38.50 7.20
N GLU A 470 7.75 38.88 8.08
CA GLU A 470 6.79 39.96 7.94
C GLU A 470 6.86 40.78 9.23
N LYS A 471 7.92 41.58 9.34
CA LYS A 471 7.94 42.76 10.20
C LYS A 471 8.33 43.97 9.34
N LYS A 472 7.28 44.69 8.93
CA LYS A 472 7.20 46.07 8.42
C LYS A 472 7.88 46.42 7.11
#